data_AF-A0A5N7AGS1-F1
#
_entry.id   AF-A0A5N7AGS1-F1
#
_cell.length_a   1.000
_cell.length_b   1.000
_cell.length_c   1.000
_cell.angle_alpha   90.00
_cell.angle_beta   90.00
_cell.angle_gamma   90.00
#
_symmetry.space_group_name_H-M   'P 1'
#
loop_
_entity.id
_entity.type
_entity.pdbx_description
1 polymer ?
#
loop_
_entity_poly.entity_id
_entity_poly.type
_entity_poly.pdbx_seq_one_letter_code
_entity_poly.pdbx_strand_id
1 'polypeptide(L)'
;MGRWGWRLFEGDQDMDEACCLAGSLGFQTDDWEHTMSSMVHQIDMLAGQAARAFYRTEEYRRELQNQIVPYVCEKFDTDNFGDRLFAASRAQEDDRVIPYTKYRTVILGALMMRAGARIRAEDLQHLKDLVPQIHCNSRFALPICDEGFRSPGRAQFLAALDHYQAGVPRNYQEPR
;
A
#
# COMPACT_ATOMS: atom_id res chain seq x y z
N MET A 1 21.09 11.78 -5.64
CA MET A 1 19.83 11.12 -6.07
C MET A 1 18.80 11.37 -4.97
N GLY A 2 17.93 12.37 -5.16
CA GLY A 2 17.05 12.90 -4.13
C GLY A 2 15.63 12.33 -4.25
N ARG A 3 15.37 11.33 -3.40
CA ARG A 3 14.14 11.02 -2.63
C ARG A 3 12.77 11.38 -3.21
N TRP A 4 12.01 10.31 -3.41
CA TRP A 4 10.60 10.21 -3.78
C TRP A 4 9.70 10.61 -2.60
N GLY A 5 8.44 10.95 -2.87
CA GLY A 5 7.57 11.86 -2.11
C GLY A 5 7.27 11.57 -0.63
N TRP A 6 6.35 12.34 -0.05
CA TRP A 6 6.08 12.39 1.39
C TRP A 6 4.83 11.63 1.83
N ARG A 7 3.99 11.27 0.86
CA ARG A 7 2.73 10.55 1.06
C ARG A 7 2.94 9.05 0.91
N LEU A 8 1.93 8.29 1.30
CA LEU A 8 1.95 6.83 1.19
C LEU A 8 2.01 6.41 -0.28
N PHE A 9 2.86 5.43 -0.59
CA PHE A 9 3.19 4.97 -1.94
C PHE A 9 4.01 5.96 -2.79
N GLU A 10 4.52 7.04 -2.18
CA GLU A 10 5.49 7.91 -2.86
C GLU A 10 6.93 7.59 -2.49
N GLY A 11 7.16 6.80 -1.43
CA GLY A 11 8.49 6.31 -1.07
C GLY A 11 8.97 5.20 -2.01
N ASP A 12 10.29 5.11 -2.21
CA ASP A 12 10.91 4.05 -3.00
C ASP A 12 10.59 2.67 -2.42
N GLN A 13 10.75 2.54 -1.10
CA GLN A 13 10.43 1.33 -0.35
C GLN A 13 8.95 0.96 -0.42
N ASP A 14 8.03 1.93 -0.34
CA ASP A 14 6.59 1.64 -0.40
C ASP A 14 6.22 0.92 -1.70
N MET A 15 6.85 1.33 -2.81
CA MET A 15 6.64 0.74 -4.13
C MET A 15 7.28 -0.64 -4.25
N ASP A 16 8.51 -0.80 -3.79
CA ASP A 16 9.20 -2.09 -3.76
C ASP A 16 8.41 -3.12 -2.94
N GLU A 17 7.96 -2.72 -1.75
CA GLU A 17 7.12 -3.55 -0.90
C GLU A 17 5.79 -3.86 -1.58
N ALA A 18 5.10 -2.88 -2.17
CA ALA A 18 3.85 -3.13 -2.89
C ALA A 18 4.00 -4.11 -4.07
N CYS A 19 5.17 -4.15 -4.72
CA CYS A 19 5.43 -5.05 -5.83
C CYS A 19 5.79 -6.47 -5.38
N CYS A 20 6.59 -6.60 -4.31
CA CYS A 20 7.16 -7.89 -3.90
C CYS A 20 6.41 -8.56 -2.74
N LEU A 21 5.45 -7.87 -2.10
CA LEU A 21 4.82 -8.33 -0.86
C LEU A 21 4.30 -9.76 -0.92
N ALA A 22 3.42 -10.08 -1.89
CA ALA A 22 2.81 -11.41 -1.99
C ALA A 22 3.86 -12.52 -2.14
N GLY A 23 4.80 -12.34 -3.07
CA GLY A 23 5.90 -13.28 -3.28
C GLY A 23 6.78 -13.44 -2.04
N SER A 24 7.08 -12.35 -1.34
CA SER A 24 7.88 -12.39 -0.10
C SER A 24 7.19 -13.14 1.04
N LEU A 25 5.85 -13.18 1.02
CA LEU A 25 5.02 -13.93 1.97
C LEU A 25 4.71 -15.37 1.49
N GLY A 26 5.27 -15.79 0.35
CA GLY A 26 5.09 -17.14 -0.20
C GLY A 26 3.83 -17.35 -1.03
N PHE A 27 3.17 -16.27 -1.46
CA PHE A 27 1.98 -16.34 -2.31
C PHE A 27 2.35 -16.09 -3.77
N GLN A 28 1.85 -16.94 -4.66
CA GLN A 28 2.01 -16.79 -6.11
C GLN A 28 0.84 -15.97 -6.66
N THR A 29 1.17 -14.89 -7.38
CA THR A 29 0.20 -14.01 -8.04
C THR A 29 0.60 -13.71 -9.48
N ASP A 30 1.47 -14.54 -10.06
CA ASP A 30 2.05 -14.32 -11.41
C ASP A 30 1.00 -14.50 -12.52
N ASP A 31 -0.11 -15.17 -12.22
CA ASP A 31 -1.25 -15.39 -13.10
C ASP A 31 -2.28 -14.24 -13.05
N TRP A 32 -2.06 -13.22 -12.22
CA TRP A 32 -2.97 -12.09 -12.12
C TRP A 32 -2.77 -11.12 -13.28
N GLU A 33 -3.88 -10.75 -13.92
CA GLU A 33 -3.91 -9.75 -14.99
C GLU A 33 -3.48 -8.36 -14.47
N HIS A 34 -3.91 -8.03 -13.25
CA HIS A 34 -3.49 -6.83 -12.54
C HIS A 34 -2.95 -7.17 -11.16
N THR A 35 -1.76 -6.66 -10.85
CA THR A 35 -1.10 -6.88 -9.55
C THR A 35 -1.62 -5.89 -8.50
N MET A 36 -1.34 -6.14 -7.22
CA MET A 36 -1.65 -5.17 -6.15
C MET A 36 -0.99 -3.80 -6.40
N SER A 37 0.26 -3.80 -6.88
CA SER A 37 0.98 -2.55 -7.22
C SER A 37 0.40 -1.82 -8.43
N SER A 38 -0.35 -2.50 -9.30
CA SER A 38 -1.06 -1.87 -10.43
C SER A 38 -2.13 -0.87 -9.96
N MET A 39 -2.64 -1.03 -8.73
CA MET A 39 -3.57 -0.07 -8.14
C MET A 39 -2.91 1.27 -7.83
N VAL A 40 -1.59 1.30 -7.65
CA VAL A 40 -0.85 2.44 -7.13
C VAL A 40 -0.52 3.44 -8.24
N HIS A 41 -1.02 4.66 -8.07
CA HIS A 41 -0.81 5.77 -9.00
C HIS A 41 0.62 6.33 -8.91
N GLN A 42 1.36 6.30 -10.01
CA GLN A 42 2.77 6.71 -10.06
C GLN A 42 3.00 8.21 -10.37
N ILE A 43 2.06 9.11 -10.06
CA ILE A 43 2.19 10.54 -10.45
C ILE A 43 3.24 11.31 -9.62
N ASP A 44 3.53 10.80 -8.43
CA ASP A 44 4.46 11.36 -7.45
C ASP A 44 5.88 10.77 -7.56
N MET A 45 6.02 9.76 -8.43
CA MET A 45 7.30 9.26 -8.86
C MET A 45 8.03 10.30 -9.73
N LEU A 46 9.37 10.34 -9.72
CA LEU A 46 10.19 10.94 -10.79
C LEU A 46 10.05 10.15 -12.12
N ALA A 47 8.86 9.63 -12.38
CA ALA A 47 8.49 9.07 -13.66
C ALA A 47 8.74 10.13 -14.74
N GLY A 48 9.22 9.67 -15.90
CA GLY A 48 9.46 10.57 -17.04
C GLY A 48 8.21 11.38 -17.37
N GLN A 49 8.39 12.55 -17.99
CA GLN A 49 7.29 13.44 -18.33
C GLN A 49 6.14 12.73 -19.07
N ALA A 50 6.48 11.81 -19.98
CA ALA A 50 5.51 10.98 -20.70
C ALA A 50 4.67 10.07 -19.78
N ALA A 51 5.31 9.37 -18.83
CA ALA A 51 4.62 8.51 -17.87
C ALA A 51 3.71 9.33 -16.94
N ARG A 52 4.18 10.48 -16.45
CA ARG A 52 3.35 11.38 -15.63
C ARG A 52 2.15 11.95 -16.41
N ALA A 53 2.32 12.21 -17.70
CA ALA A 53 1.22 12.63 -18.57
C ALA A 53 0.20 11.50 -18.75
N PHE A 54 0.67 10.27 -19.01
CA PHE A 54 -0.18 9.09 -19.11
C PHE A 54 -1.03 8.86 -17.85
N TYR A 55 -0.40 8.87 -16.67
CA TYR A 55 -1.11 8.65 -15.40
C TYR A 55 -2.11 9.76 -15.02
N ARG A 56 -2.07 10.91 -15.71
CA ARG A 56 -3.05 12.00 -15.56
C ARG A 56 -4.19 11.93 -16.56
N THR A 57 -4.15 11.00 -17.51
CA THR A 57 -5.21 10.84 -18.50
C THR A 57 -6.52 10.39 -17.85
N GLU A 58 -7.63 10.84 -18.41
CA GLU A 58 -8.97 10.43 -17.95
C GLU A 58 -9.21 8.96 -18.31
N GLU A 59 -8.63 8.48 -19.40
CA GLU A 59 -8.63 7.10 -19.83
C GLU A 59 -8.00 6.19 -18.75
N TYR A 60 -6.78 6.49 -18.31
CA TYR A 60 -6.14 5.70 -17.26
C TYR A 60 -6.88 5.80 -15.93
N ARG A 61 -7.41 6.99 -15.58
CA ARG A 61 -8.23 7.15 -14.37
C ARG A 61 -9.44 6.22 -14.38
N ARG A 62 -10.12 6.09 -15.54
CA ARG A 62 -11.27 5.19 -15.73
C ARG A 62 -10.86 3.73 -15.72
N GLU A 63 -9.75 3.37 -16.37
CA GLU A 63 -9.19 2.02 -16.36
C GLU A 63 -8.89 1.58 -14.91
N LEU A 64 -8.18 2.41 -14.16
CA LEU A 64 -7.88 2.11 -12.77
C LEU A 64 -9.16 1.92 -11.94
N GLN A 65 -10.09 2.87 -12.04
CA GLN A 65 -11.32 2.87 -11.24
C GLN A 65 -12.26 1.70 -11.58
N ASN A 66 -12.37 1.35 -12.86
CA ASN A 66 -13.41 0.44 -13.35
C ASN A 66 -12.90 -0.96 -13.69
N GLN A 67 -11.59 -1.16 -13.84
CA GLN A 67 -11.01 -2.45 -14.22
C GLN A 67 -10.01 -2.93 -13.16
N ILE A 68 -8.93 -2.18 -12.94
CA ILE A 68 -7.81 -2.63 -12.09
C ILE A 68 -8.23 -2.76 -10.62
N VAL A 69 -8.83 -1.72 -10.03
CA VAL A 69 -9.21 -1.73 -8.61
C VAL A 69 -10.27 -2.80 -8.32
N PRO A 70 -11.37 -2.92 -9.10
CA PRO A 70 -12.35 -3.98 -8.91
C PRO A 70 -11.75 -5.39 -9.05
N TYR A 71 -10.88 -5.61 -10.04
CA TYR A 71 -10.19 -6.89 -10.24
C TYR A 71 -9.39 -7.30 -9.00
N VAL A 72 -8.57 -6.40 -8.49
CA VAL A 72 -7.72 -6.70 -7.32
C VAL A 72 -8.56 -6.88 -6.05
N CYS A 73 -9.65 -6.12 -5.89
CA CYS A 73 -10.59 -6.30 -4.79
C CYS A 73 -11.20 -7.71 -4.80
N GLU A 74 -11.70 -8.17 -5.96
CA GLU A 74 -12.25 -9.51 -6.11
C GLU A 74 -11.21 -10.59 -5.78
N LYS A 75 -9.96 -10.41 -6.21
CA LYS A 75 -8.87 -11.33 -5.88
C LYS A 75 -8.57 -11.38 -4.38
N PHE A 76 -8.60 -10.24 -3.68
CA PHE A 76 -8.45 -10.22 -2.23
C PHE A 76 -9.59 -10.97 -1.53
N ASP A 77 -10.82 -10.81 -1.98
CA ASP A 77 -11.99 -11.40 -1.34
C ASP A 77 -12.18 -12.90 -1.69
N THR A 78 -11.62 -13.36 -2.81
CA THR A 78 -11.68 -14.77 -3.26
C THR A 78 -10.90 -15.67 -2.31
N ASP A 79 -11.53 -16.76 -1.84
CA ASP A 79 -10.95 -17.75 -0.92
C ASP A 79 -10.24 -17.12 0.30
N ASN A 80 -10.78 -15.99 0.76
CA ASN A 80 -10.22 -15.17 1.84
C ASN A 80 -8.71 -14.91 1.65
N PHE A 81 -8.28 -14.68 0.41
CA PHE A 81 -6.87 -14.45 0.08
C PHE A 81 -6.28 -13.29 0.87
N GLY A 82 -7.02 -12.18 0.98
CA GLY A 82 -6.63 -11.01 1.77
C GLY A 82 -6.37 -11.34 3.23
N ASP A 83 -7.27 -12.11 3.88
CA ASP A 83 -7.10 -12.52 5.28
C ASP A 83 -5.87 -13.43 5.45
N ARG A 84 -5.65 -14.37 4.53
CA ARG A 84 -4.48 -15.27 4.55
C ARG A 84 -3.18 -14.49 4.38
N LEU A 85 -3.16 -13.53 3.45
CA LEU A 85 -2.02 -12.66 3.21
C LEU A 85 -1.74 -11.78 4.44
N PHE A 86 -2.78 -11.23 5.06
CA PHE A 86 -2.66 -10.43 6.27
C PHE A 86 -2.11 -11.24 7.45
N ALA A 87 -2.64 -12.44 7.67
CA ALA A 87 -2.15 -13.34 8.71
C ALA A 87 -0.67 -13.71 8.50
N ALA A 88 -0.26 -13.97 7.25
CA ALA A 88 1.13 -14.24 6.92
C ALA A 88 2.05 -13.03 7.15
N SER A 89 1.62 -11.83 6.76
CA SER A 89 2.34 -10.58 7.04
C SER A 89 2.53 -10.39 8.54
N ARG A 90 1.44 -10.55 9.31
CA ARG A 90 1.45 -10.40 10.76
C ARG A 90 2.40 -11.38 11.46
N ALA A 91 2.48 -12.62 10.98
CA ALA A 91 3.37 -13.64 11.53
C ALA A 91 4.87 -13.29 11.39
N GLN A 92 5.22 -12.40 10.45
CA GLN A 92 6.62 -11.98 10.20
C GLN A 92 6.99 -10.66 10.88
N GLU A 93 6.05 -9.98 11.56
CA GLU A 93 6.26 -8.63 12.11
C GLU A 93 7.40 -8.51 13.13
N ASP A 94 7.73 -9.59 13.84
CA ASP A 94 8.82 -9.63 14.81
C ASP A 94 10.05 -10.42 14.30
N ASP A 95 10.10 -10.73 13.00
CA ASP A 95 11.27 -11.31 12.36
C ASP A 95 12.46 -10.34 12.49
N ARG A 96 13.58 -10.85 13.01
CA ARG A 96 14.81 -10.06 13.26
C ARG A 96 15.80 -10.13 12.11
N VAL A 97 15.58 -11.02 11.16
CA VAL A 97 16.43 -11.24 9.98
C VAL A 97 15.95 -10.36 8.83
N ILE A 98 14.63 -10.26 8.65
CA ILE A 98 14.02 -9.41 7.63
C ILE A 98 13.72 -8.05 8.26
N PRO A 99 14.30 -6.96 7.75
CA PRO A 99 14.03 -5.66 8.33
C PRO A 99 12.66 -5.13 7.88
N TYR A 100 12.05 -4.26 8.69
CA TYR A 100 10.84 -3.47 8.35
C TYR A 100 9.55 -4.26 8.09
N THR A 101 9.45 -5.48 8.61
CA THR A 101 8.27 -6.36 8.46
C THR A 101 6.97 -5.75 9.00
N LYS A 102 7.02 -4.95 10.07
CA LYS A 102 5.85 -4.18 10.56
C LYS A 102 5.33 -3.18 9.53
N TYR A 103 6.24 -2.52 8.81
CA TYR A 103 5.83 -1.57 7.78
C TYR A 103 5.21 -2.27 6.57
N ARG A 104 5.62 -3.51 6.26
CA ARG A 104 4.97 -4.33 5.22
C ARG A 104 3.50 -4.59 5.52
N THR A 105 3.14 -4.88 6.78
CA THR A 105 1.74 -5.04 7.16
C THR A 105 0.96 -3.72 6.97
N VAL A 106 1.59 -2.57 7.20
CA VAL A 106 0.98 -1.27 6.86
C VAL A 106 0.75 -1.12 5.36
N ILE A 107 1.75 -1.43 4.53
CA ILE A 107 1.62 -1.38 3.06
C ILE A 107 0.52 -2.33 2.58
N LEU A 108 0.44 -3.54 3.14
CA LEU A 108 -0.65 -4.48 2.87
C LEU A 108 -2.02 -3.88 3.21
N GLY A 109 -2.18 -3.38 4.44
CA GLY A 109 -3.42 -2.75 4.87
C GLY A 109 -3.80 -1.57 3.97
N ALA A 110 -2.82 -0.80 3.52
CA ALA A 110 -3.03 0.30 2.60
C ALA A 110 -3.52 -0.16 1.22
N LEU A 111 -2.94 -1.23 0.68
CA LEU A 111 -3.35 -1.84 -0.59
C LEU A 111 -4.76 -2.43 -0.50
N MET A 112 -5.07 -3.14 0.58
CA MET A 112 -6.41 -3.69 0.82
C MET A 112 -7.46 -2.57 0.93
N MET A 113 -7.17 -1.51 1.69
CA MET A 113 -8.05 -0.34 1.76
C MET A 113 -8.19 0.36 0.41
N ARG A 114 -7.11 0.42 -0.39
CA ARG A 114 -7.13 0.99 -1.73
C ARG A 114 -8.02 0.18 -2.68
N ALA A 115 -8.02 -1.14 -2.56
CA ALA A 115 -8.91 -2.02 -3.29
C ALA A 115 -10.37 -1.89 -2.81
N GLY A 116 -10.59 -1.50 -1.56
CA GLY A 116 -11.90 -1.61 -0.91
C GLY A 116 -12.20 -3.03 -0.45
N ALA A 117 -11.18 -3.88 -0.30
CA ALA A 117 -11.32 -5.28 0.08
C ALA A 117 -11.91 -5.45 1.48
N ARG A 118 -12.50 -6.61 1.78
CA ARG A 118 -12.90 -6.88 3.16
C ARG A 118 -11.66 -6.98 4.05
N ILE A 119 -11.67 -6.25 5.16
CA ILE A 119 -10.65 -6.33 6.22
C ILE A 119 -11.38 -6.62 7.52
N ARG A 120 -10.91 -7.62 8.26
CA ARG A 120 -11.53 -8.00 9.54
C ARG A 120 -11.32 -6.87 10.56
N ALA A 121 -12.28 -6.71 11.47
CA ALA A 121 -12.21 -5.65 12.49
C ALA A 121 -10.96 -5.78 13.38
N GLU A 122 -10.56 -7.02 13.69
CA GLU A 122 -9.31 -7.30 14.42
C GLU A 122 -8.05 -6.88 13.67
N ASP A 123 -8.04 -7.02 12.35
CA ASP A 123 -6.90 -6.64 11.51
C ASP A 123 -6.84 -5.11 11.35
N LEU A 124 -7.98 -4.44 11.23
CA LEU A 124 -8.05 -2.97 11.27
C LEU A 124 -7.54 -2.42 12.61
N GLN A 125 -7.94 -3.04 13.72
CA GLN A 125 -7.45 -2.64 15.04
C GLN A 125 -5.93 -2.90 15.17
N HIS A 126 -5.46 -4.06 14.69
CA HIS A 126 -4.04 -4.37 14.65
C HIS A 126 -3.24 -3.31 13.88
N LEU A 127 -3.72 -2.87 12.71
CA LEU A 127 -3.08 -1.78 11.97
C LEU A 127 -3.00 -0.48 12.78
N LYS A 128 -4.06 -0.12 13.52
CA LYS A 128 -4.05 1.06 14.40
C LYS A 128 -3.01 0.94 15.51
N ASP A 129 -2.89 -0.24 16.11
CA ASP A 129 -1.94 -0.51 17.19
C ASP A 129 -0.49 -0.60 16.68
N LEU A 130 -0.31 -0.95 15.40
CA LEU A 130 0.99 -1.06 14.75
C LEU A 130 1.58 0.31 14.36
N VAL A 131 0.76 1.25 13.90
CA VAL A 131 1.19 2.61 13.47
C VAL A 131 2.10 3.32 14.48
N PRO A 132 1.82 3.38 15.80
CA PRO A 132 2.71 4.05 16.75
C PRO A 132 4.06 3.35 16.96
N GLN A 133 4.20 2.08 16.57
CA GLN A 133 5.43 1.31 16.71
C GLN A 133 6.40 1.51 15.53
N ILE A 134 5.90 2.03 14.40
CA ILE A 134 6.68 2.22 13.19
C ILE A 134 7.38 3.57 13.22
N HIS A 135 8.66 3.56 12.89
CA HIS A 135 9.47 4.76 12.78
C HIS A 135 8.82 5.76 11.82
N CYS A 136 8.84 7.05 12.18
CA CYS A 136 8.23 8.10 11.38
C CYS A 136 9.19 9.27 11.21
N ASN A 137 9.63 9.48 9.97
CA ASN A 137 10.52 10.57 9.58
C ASN A 137 9.70 11.84 9.30
N SER A 138 9.91 12.87 10.11
CA SER A 138 9.32 14.22 9.92
C SER A 138 10.21 15.16 9.11
N ARG A 139 11.42 14.73 8.77
CA ARG A 139 12.45 15.50 8.07
C ARG A 139 13.10 14.65 6.99
N PHE A 140 14.06 15.24 6.28
CA PHE A 140 14.95 14.51 5.39
C PHE A 140 15.64 13.37 6.14
N ALA A 141 15.50 12.13 5.68
CA ALA A 141 16.30 10.99 6.12
C ALA A 141 17.42 10.72 5.09
N LEU A 142 18.27 9.71 5.26
CA LEU A 142 19.23 9.28 4.23
C LEU A 142 18.63 8.18 3.34
N PRO A 143 18.82 8.18 2.00
CA PRO A 143 18.13 7.25 1.09
C PRO A 143 18.25 5.77 1.43
N ILE A 144 19.32 5.38 2.13
CA ILE A 144 19.65 3.99 2.47
C ILE A 144 18.99 3.55 3.80
N CYS A 145 18.31 4.47 4.50
CA CYS A 145 17.62 4.24 5.78
C CYS A 145 16.27 4.98 5.83
N ASP A 146 15.59 5.13 4.70
CA ASP A 146 14.34 5.90 4.59
C ASP A 146 13.10 5.08 4.95
N GLU A 147 13.14 4.36 6.07
CA GLU A 147 12.12 3.35 6.34
C GLU A 147 10.98 3.85 7.20
N GLY A 148 9.86 3.13 7.08
CA GLY A 148 8.64 3.42 7.79
C GLY A 148 7.93 4.63 7.22
N PHE A 149 7.17 5.31 8.07
CA PHE A 149 6.37 6.42 7.61
C PHE A 149 7.19 7.69 7.37
N ARG A 150 6.74 8.50 6.42
CA ARG A 150 6.90 9.96 6.49
C ARG A 150 5.67 10.59 7.13
N SER A 151 5.84 11.73 7.79
CA SER A 151 4.73 12.34 8.56
C SER A 151 3.44 12.53 7.75
N PRO A 152 3.47 13.00 6.48
CA PRO A 152 2.25 13.08 5.68
C PRO A 152 1.65 11.71 5.36
N GLY A 153 2.46 10.72 4.94
CA GLY A 153 2.00 9.35 4.70
C GLY A 153 1.37 8.69 5.92
N ARG A 154 1.92 8.92 7.13
CA ARG A 154 1.33 8.44 8.39
C ARG A 154 -0.05 9.02 8.64
N ALA A 155 -0.19 10.35 8.48
CA ALA A 155 -1.46 11.03 8.67
C ALA A 155 -2.52 10.53 7.69
N GLN A 156 -2.14 10.31 6.44
CA GLN A 156 -3.03 9.75 5.42
C GLN A 156 -3.46 8.32 5.73
N PHE A 157 -2.54 7.48 6.19
CA PHE A 157 -2.85 6.10 6.55
C PHE A 157 -3.80 6.03 7.76
N LEU A 158 -3.56 6.85 8.79
CA LEU A 158 -4.47 6.96 9.94
C LEU A 158 -5.86 7.45 9.50
N ALA A 159 -5.93 8.49 8.67
CA ALA A 159 -7.19 8.97 8.13
C ALA A 159 -7.90 7.92 7.26
N ALA A 160 -7.14 7.07 6.54
CA ALA A 160 -7.73 5.95 5.79
C ALA A 160 -8.35 4.92 6.75
N LEU A 161 -7.62 4.52 7.80
CA LEU A 161 -8.09 3.56 8.80
C LEU A 161 -9.35 4.04 9.55
N ASP A 162 -9.40 5.31 9.94
CA ASP A 162 -10.50 5.83 10.76
C ASP A 162 -11.82 5.98 10.00
N HIS A 163 -11.76 6.05 8.67
CA HIS A 163 -12.93 6.19 7.81
C HIS A 163 -13.06 5.03 6.83
N TYR A 164 -12.39 3.90 7.09
CA TYR A 164 -12.44 2.77 6.17
C TYR A 164 -13.83 2.12 6.17
N GLN A 165 -14.31 1.80 4.98
CA GLN A 165 -15.54 1.06 4.77
C GLN A 165 -15.27 -0.03 3.73
N ALA A 166 -15.57 -1.28 4.08
CA ALA A 166 -15.44 -2.40 3.14
C ALA A 166 -16.33 -2.16 1.90
N GLY A 167 -15.82 -2.50 0.73
CA GLY A 167 -16.44 -2.23 -0.56
C GLY A 167 -16.26 -0.79 -1.07
N VAL A 168 -15.61 0.10 -0.31
CA VAL A 168 -15.31 1.48 -0.73
C VAL A 168 -13.80 1.66 -0.92
N PRO A 169 -13.31 1.64 -2.16
CA PRO A 169 -11.90 1.89 -2.48
C PRO A 169 -11.39 3.21 -1.90
N ARG A 170 -10.24 3.17 -1.21
CA ARG A 170 -9.62 4.37 -0.65
C ARG A 170 -8.65 5.02 -1.63
N ASN A 171 -8.93 6.28 -1.97
CA ASN A 171 -7.99 7.15 -2.67
C ASN A 171 -7.06 7.88 -1.68
N TYR A 172 -5.74 7.66 -1.80
CA TYR A 172 -4.71 8.30 -0.97
C TYR A 172 -4.22 9.65 -1.51
N GLN A 173 -4.72 10.13 -2.65
CA GLN A 173 -4.38 11.44 -3.24
C GLN A 173 -5.40 12.53 -2.90
N GLU A 174 -6.60 12.15 -2.47
CA GLU A 174 -7.62 13.10 -2.04
C GLU A 174 -7.20 13.77 -0.73
N PRO A 175 -7.32 15.11 -0.64
CA PRO A 175 -7.16 15.79 0.64
C PRO A 175 -8.24 15.28 1.62
N ARG A 176 -7.81 14.99 2.85
CA ARG A 176 -8.70 14.93 4.01
C ARG A 176 -8.19 15.93 5.04
#